data_AF-A0A6B3FZL6-F1
#
_entry.id   AF-A0A6B3FZL6-F1
#
_cell.length_a   1.000
_cell.length_b   1.000
_cell.length_c   1.000
_cell.angle_alpha   90.00
_cell.angle_beta   90.00
_cell.angle_gamma   90.00
#
_symmetry.space_group_name_H-M   'P 1'
#
loop_
_entity.id
_entity.type
_entity.pdbx_description
1 polymer ?
#
loop_
_entity_poly.entity_id
_entity_poly.type
_entity_poly.pdbx_seq_one_letter_code
_entity_poly.pdbx_strand_id
1 'polypeptide(L)'
;MTAVRPDTVPQQAPAAQAPFPTGFLWGAATAAYQVEGAASERGRTPSIWDTFSHTPGKVVNGDTGDVAADHFHRYRDDVALMKRLGLQAYRFSVSWSRVQPTGRGPAVE
;
A
#
# COMPACT_ATOMS: atom_id res chain seq x y z
N MET A 1 -21.62 40.42 3.92
CA MET A 1 -21.19 39.73 5.15
C MET A 1 -19.89 39.03 4.82
N THR A 2 -18.77 39.74 5.01
CA THR A 2 -17.44 39.32 4.56
C THR A 2 -16.81 38.45 5.65
N ALA A 3 -16.66 37.15 5.41
CA ALA A 3 -15.90 36.29 6.31
C ALA A 3 -14.42 36.38 5.93
N VAL A 4 -13.70 37.23 6.66
CA VAL A 4 -12.24 37.22 6.69
C VAL A 4 -11.81 36.05 7.56
N ARG A 5 -11.04 35.11 7.00
CA ARG A 5 -10.00 34.40 7.76
C ARG A 5 -8.80 34.17 6.85
N PRO A 6 -7.64 34.70 7.26
CA PRO A 6 -6.52 33.79 7.42
C PRO A 6 -5.80 34.11 8.72
N ASP A 7 -6.06 33.31 9.76
CA ASP A 7 -5.11 33.19 10.85
C ASP A 7 -4.01 32.23 10.35
N THR A 8 -3.08 32.76 9.56
CA THR A 8 -1.84 32.05 9.25
C THR A 8 -1.06 31.96 10.56
N VAL A 9 -1.10 30.79 11.20
CA VAL A 9 -0.25 30.49 12.35
C VAL A 9 1.20 30.70 11.91
N PRO A 10 2.03 31.47 12.65
CA PRO A 10 3.44 31.58 12.36
C PRO A 10 4.06 30.20 12.36
N GLN A 11 4.59 29.78 11.21
CA GLN A 11 5.34 28.54 11.11
C GLN A 11 6.60 28.69 11.95
N GLN A 12 6.63 28.03 13.11
CA GLN A 12 7.82 27.98 13.95
C GLN A 12 8.99 27.46 13.10
N ALA A 13 10.13 28.15 13.18
CA ALA A 13 11.36 27.63 12.59
C ALA A 13 11.56 26.19 13.08
N PRO A 14 11.86 25.23 12.19
CA PRO A 14 12.01 23.84 12.61
C PRO A 14 13.04 23.80 13.73
N ALA A 15 12.63 23.27 14.89
CA ALA A 15 13.57 22.95 15.95
C ALA A 15 14.72 22.14 15.34
N ALA A 16 15.95 22.45 15.72
CA ALA A 16 17.12 21.72 15.23
C ALA A 16 16.87 20.22 15.39
N GLN A 17 16.67 19.52 14.27
CA GLN A 17 16.33 18.10 14.29
C GLN A 17 17.56 17.36 14.81
N ALA A 18 17.43 16.74 15.98
CA ALA A 18 18.44 15.81 16.44
C ALA A 18 18.62 14.73 15.35
N PRO A 19 19.86 14.39 14.97
CA PRO A 19 20.09 13.39 13.94
C PRO A 19 19.55 12.03 14.41
N PHE A 20 19.03 11.25 13.48
CA PHE A 20 18.62 9.88 13.77
C PHE A 20 19.85 9.03 14.16
N PRO A 21 19.67 8.00 15.01
CA PRO A 21 20.77 7.10 15.36
C PRO A 21 21.41 6.47 14.13
N THR A 22 22.71 6.18 14.22
CA THR A 22 23.41 5.40 13.20
C THR A 22 22.68 4.06 12.97
N GLY A 23 22.38 3.75 11.71
CA GLY A 23 21.63 2.54 11.34
C GLY A 23 20.11 2.68 11.37
N PHE A 24 19.56 3.87 11.65
CA PHE A 24 18.12 4.11 11.51
C PHE A 24 17.70 3.96 10.03
N LEU A 25 16.65 3.17 9.78
CA LEU A 25 16.16 2.90 8.43
C LEU A 25 14.90 3.70 8.12
N TRP A 26 14.94 4.44 7.03
CA TRP A 26 13.75 5.00 6.39
C TRP A 26 13.25 4.05 5.30
N GLY A 27 11.94 3.88 5.24
CA GLY A 27 11.32 2.98 4.29
C GLY A 27 9.90 3.38 3.92
N ALA A 28 9.36 2.65 2.95
CA ALA A 28 7.95 2.73 2.57
C ALA A 28 7.21 1.47 3.02
N ALA A 29 5.89 1.55 3.07
CA ALA A 29 5.05 0.41 3.41
C ALA A 29 3.81 0.30 2.53
N THR A 30 3.43 -0.93 2.21
CA THR A 30 2.22 -1.29 1.43
C THR A 30 1.53 -2.51 2.05
N ALA A 31 0.33 -2.83 1.56
CA ALA A 31 -0.34 -4.09 1.82
C ALA A 31 -0.86 -4.70 0.51
N ALA A 32 -0.82 -6.02 0.41
CA ALA A 32 -1.08 -6.78 -0.82
C ALA A 32 -2.32 -6.31 -1.59
N TYR A 33 -3.50 -6.32 -0.95
CA TYR A 33 -4.76 -5.96 -1.63
C TYR A 33 -4.81 -4.49 -2.11
N GLN A 34 -4.02 -3.61 -1.48
CA GLN A 34 -4.00 -2.19 -1.83
C GLN A 34 -3.13 -1.88 -3.05
N VAL A 35 -2.16 -2.74 -3.37
CA VAL A 35 -1.16 -2.42 -4.41
C VAL A 35 -0.94 -3.51 -5.46
N GLU A 36 -1.12 -4.80 -5.13
CA GLU A 36 -0.76 -5.89 -6.04
C GLU A 36 -1.57 -5.89 -7.33
N GLY A 37 -2.91 -5.87 -7.22
CA GLY A 37 -3.78 -6.22 -8.34
C GLY A 37 -3.69 -7.70 -8.70
N ALA A 38 -3.95 -8.02 -9.97
CA ALA A 38 -3.91 -9.40 -10.51
C ALA A 38 -4.74 -10.37 -9.65
N ALA A 39 -5.96 -9.94 -9.29
CA ALA A 39 -6.80 -10.57 -8.28
C ALA A 39 -7.21 -12.02 -8.64
N SER A 40 -7.27 -12.35 -9.93
CA SER A 40 -7.65 -13.67 -10.45
C SER A 40 -6.52 -14.38 -11.20
N GLU A 41 -5.29 -13.87 -11.14
CA GLU A 41 -4.16 -14.44 -11.85
C GLU A 41 -3.37 -15.45 -11.02
N ARG A 42 -2.69 -16.37 -11.72
CA ARG A 42 -1.74 -17.33 -11.14
C ARG A 42 -2.31 -18.12 -9.95
N GLY A 43 -3.61 -18.44 -10.00
CA GLY A 43 -4.27 -19.29 -9.01
C GLY A 43 -4.66 -18.60 -7.70
N ARG A 44 -4.52 -17.27 -7.59
CA ARG A 44 -5.08 -16.53 -6.44
C ARG A 44 -6.59 -16.73 -6.37
N THR A 45 -7.10 -17.04 -5.18
CA THR A 45 -8.55 -17.05 -4.92
C THR A 45 -9.02 -15.76 -4.23
N PRO A 46 -10.33 -15.45 -4.27
CA PRO A 46 -10.88 -14.29 -3.60
C PRO A 46 -10.61 -14.30 -2.09
N SER A 47 -10.15 -13.18 -1.57
CA SER A 47 -10.17 -12.86 -0.14
C SER A 47 -11.50 -12.21 0.26
N ILE A 48 -11.71 -11.99 1.56
CA ILE A 48 -12.89 -11.27 2.05
C ILE A 48 -13.01 -9.85 1.47
N TRP A 49 -11.87 -9.21 1.14
CA TRP A 49 -11.84 -7.88 0.57
C TRP A 49 -12.30 -7.85 -0.88
N ASP A 50 -12.00 -8.91 -1.65
CA ASP A 50 -12.53 -9.08 -3.01
C ASP A 50 -14.06 -9.12 -2.97
N THR A 51 -14.64 -9.95 -2.11
CA THR A 51 -16.10 -10.02 -1.95
C THR A 51 -16.70 -8.70 -1.47
N PHE A 52 -16.05 -8.05 -0.49
CA PHE A 52 -16.54 -6.79 0.06
C PHE A 52 -16.53 -5.66 -0.99
N SER A 53 -15.43 -5.47 -1.72
CA SER A 53 -15.32 -4.35 -2.67
C SER A 53 -16.20 -4.52 -3.90
N HIS A 54 -16.48 -5.75 -4.31
CA HIS A 54 -17.42 -6.04 -5.40
C HIS A 54 -18.90 -5.88 -5.00
N THR A 55 -19.20 -5.62 -3.73
CA THR A 55 -20.57 -5.39 -3.27
C THR A 55 -20.97 -3.93 -3.53
N PRO A 56 -22.03 -3.65 -4.33
CA PRO A 56 -22.44 -2.28 -4.64
C PRO A 56 -22.69 -1.42 -3.39
N GLY A 57 -22.14 -0.20 -3.40
CA GLY A 57 -22.30 0.76 -2.31
C GLY A 57 -21.46 0.51 -1.05
N LYS A 58 -20.58 -0.52 -1.04
CA LYS A 58 -19.67 -0.79 0.10
C LYS A 58 -18.33 -0.07 0.01
N VAL A 59 -17.93 0.34 -1.19
CA VAL A 59 -16.71 1.12 -1.44
C VAL A 59 -17.09 2.40 -2.19
N VAL A 60 -16.37 3.48 -1.89
CA VAL A 60 -16.52 4.76 -2.60
C VAL A 60 -16.31 4.53 -4.11
N ASN A 61 -17.17 5.13 -4.94
CA ASN A 61 -17.15 4.98 -6.40
C ASN A 61 -17.27 3.55 -6.97
N GLY A 62 -17.44 2.53 -6.13
CA GLY A 62 -17.40 1.13 -6.55
C GLY A 62 -16.00 0.62 -6.90
N ASP A 63 -14.95 1.26 -6.37
CA ASP A 63 -13.56 0.86 -6.64
C ASP A 63 -13.24 -0.55 -6.09
N THR A 64 -12.38 -1.29 -6.80
CA THR A 64 -11.94 -2.65 -6.42
C THR A 64 -10.41 -2.77 -6.38
N GLY A 65 -9.92 -3.85 -5.77
CA GLY A 65 -8.49 -4.19 -5.74
C GLY A 65 -8.02 -4.99 -6.95
N ASP A 66 -8.81 -5.10 -8.03
CA ASP A 66 -8.54 -6.01 -9.14
C ASP A 66 -7.24 -5.65 -9.88
N VAL A 67 -7.02 -4.35 -10.07
CA VAL A 67 -5.83 -3.78 -10.71
C VAL A 67 -4.94 -3.06 -9.68
N ALA A 68 -5.55 -2.29 -8.78
CA ALA A 68 -4.83 -1.50 -7.76
C ALA A 68 -3.72 -0.63 -8.38
N ALA A 69 -2.50 -0.67 -7.84
CA ALA A 69 -1.32 -0.01 -8.41
C ALA A 69 -0.57 -0.89 -9.43
N ASP A 70 -1.08 -2.09 -9.70
CA ASP A 70 -0.46 -3.11 -10.56
C ASP A 70 0.97 -3.50 -10.12
N HIS A 71 1.22 -3.49 -8.79
CA HIS A 71 2.51 -3.84 -8.22
C HIS A 71 2.89 -5.29 -8.56
N PHE A 72 1.92 -6.18 -8.76
CA PHE A 72 2.17 -7.57 -9.16
C PHE A 72 3.02 -7.68 -10.44
N HIS A 73 2.72 -6.86 -11.45
CA HIS A 73 3.48 -6.81 -12.70
C HIS A 73 4.66 -5.84 -12.63
N ARG A 74 4.51 -4.75 -11.87
CA ARG A 74 5.41 -3.58 -11.90
C ARG A 74 6.36 -3.48 -10.72
N TYR A 75 6.42 -4.47 -9.83
CA TYR A 75 7.23 -4.41 -8.61
C TYR A 75 8.69 -4.02 -8.84
N ARG A 76 9.27 -4.39 -9.99
CA ARG A 76 10.66 -4.02 -10.35
C ARG A 76 10.81 -2.50 -10.48
N ASP A 77 9.84 -1.82 -11.09
CA ASP A 77 9.83 -0.37 -11.24
C ASP A 77 9.63 0.32 -9.90
N ASP A 78 8.75 -0.23 -9.05
CA ASP A 78 8.47 0.32 -7.73
C ASP A 78 9.68 0.19 -6.80
N VAL A 79 10.37 -0.96 -6.81
CA VAL A 79 11.62 -1.14 -6.06
C VAL A 79 12.72 -0.22 -6.60
N ALA A 80 12.79 -0.04 -7.92
CA ALA A 80 13.74 0.91 -8.51
C ALA A 80 13.44 2.35 -8.10
N LEU A 81 12.16 2.74 -7.97
CA LEU A 81 11.75 4.05 -7.46
C LEU A 81 12.15 4.22 -5.99
N MET A 82 11.88 3.24 -5.13
CA MET A 82 12.29 3.28 -3.72
C MET A 82 13.79 3.46 -3.56
N LYS A 83 14.58 2.77 -4.40
CA LYS A 83 16.04 2.94 -4.46
C LYS A 83 16.44 4.35 -4.88
N ARG A 84 15.80 4.93 -5.91
CA ARG A 84 16.07 6.32 -6.34
C ARG A 84 15.73 7.35 -5.27
N LEU A 85 14.73 7.06 -4.43
CA LEU A 85 14.35 7.90 -3.28
C LEU A 85 15.29 7.74 -2.07
N GLY A 86 16.26 6.81 -2.12
CA GLY A 86 17.18 6.55 -1.01
C GLY A 86 16.55 5.78 0.15
N LEU A 87 15.41 5.11 -0.07
CA LEU A 87 14.79 4.27 0.95
C LEU A 87 15.63 3.02 1.19
N GLN A 88 15.78 2.65 2.45
CA GLN A 88 16.60 1.51 2.89
C GLN A 88 15.76 0.32 3.36
N ALA A 89 14.45 0.50 3.52
CA ALA A 89 13.52 -0.55 3.88
C ALA A 89 12.25 -0.50 3.03
N TYR A 90 11.71 -1.68 2.72
CA TYR A 90 10.38 -1.82 2.16
C TYR A 90 9.61 -2.86 2.94
N ARG A 91 8.52 -2.42 3.58
CA ARG A 91 7.58 -3.32 4.27
C ARG A 91 6.40 -3.58 3.34
N PHE A 92 6.17 -4.83 2.99
CA PHE A 92 4.98 -5.26 2.27
C PHE A 92 4.34 -6.45 2.97
N SER A 93 3.07 -6.72 2.69
CA SER A 93 2.40 -7.94 3.12
C SER A 93 2.28 -8.93 1.96
N VAL A 94 2.17 -10.21 2.28
CA VAL A 94 1.93 -11.28 1.31
C VAL A 94 0.45 -11.63 1.32
N SER A 95 -0.18 -11.73 0.15
CA SER A 95 -1.59 -12.14 0.04
C SER A 95 -1.78 -13.60 0.43
N TRP A 96 -2.51 -13.87 1.51
CA TRP A 96 -2.77 -15.24 1.97
C TRP A 96 -3.52 -16.08 0.93
N SER A 97 -4.53 -15.53 0.26
CA SER A 97 -5.29 -16.25 -0.77
C SER A 97 -4.50 -16.47 -2.07
N ARG A 98 -3.35 -15.82 -2.22
CA ARG A 98 -2.40 -16.10 -3.31
C ARG A 98 -1.47 -17.26 -2.94
N VAL A 99 -0.99 -17.32 -1.70
CA VAL A 99 -0.09 -18.38 -1.21
C VAL A 99 -0.84 -19.67 -0.86
N GLN A 100 -2.03 -19.52 -0.28
CA GLN A 100 -2.90 -20.60 0.16
C GLN A 100 -4.33 -20.36 -0.32
N PRO A 101 -4.60 -20.49 -1.64
CA PRO A 101 -5.91 -20.28 -2.24
C PRO A 101 -7.04 -21.14 -1.68
N THR A 102 -6.75 -22.31 -1.10
CA THR A 102 -7.79 -23.15 -0.44
C THR A 102 -8.05 -22.73 1.01
N GLY A 103 -7.26 -21.79 1.53
CA GLY A 103 -7.33 -21.30 2.91
C GLY A 103 -6.76 -22.25 3.98
N ARG A 104 -6.36 -23.48 3.62
CA ARG A 104 -5.84 -24.51 4.54
C ARG A 104 -4.84 -25.44 3.85
N GLY A 105 -4.03 -26.17 4.60
CA GLY A 105 -3.10 -27.18 4.07
C GLY A 105 -1.70 -26.64 3.69
N PRO A 106 -0.86 -27.45 3.03
CA PRO A 106 0.45 -27.03 2.54
C PRO A 106 0.30 -25.92 1.49
N ALA A 107 1.22 -24.95 1.47
CA ALA A 107 1.23 -23.93 0.43
C ALA A 107 1.25 -24.61 -0.96
N VAL A 108 0.41 -24.14 -1.87
CA VAL A 108 0.37 -24.68 -3.24
C VAL A 108 1.56 -24.12 -4.01
N GLU A 109 2.28 -25.01 -4.72
CA GLU A 109 3.38 -24.64 -5.63
C GLU A 109 2.89 -23.92 -6.88
#